data_AF-A0AAW1XTU6-F1
#
_entry.id   AF-A0AAW1XTU6-F1
#
_cell.length_a   1.000
_cell.length_b   1.000
_cell.length_c   1.000
_cell.angle_alpha   90.00
_cell.angle_beta   90.00
_cell.angle_gamma   90.00
#
_symmetry.space_group_name_H-M   'P 1'
#
loop_
_entity.id
_entity.type
_entity.pdbx_description
1 polymer ?
#
loop_
_entity_poly.entity_id
_entity_poly.type
_entity_poly.pdbx_seq_one_letter_code
_entity_poly.pdbx_strand_id
1 'polypeptide(L)'
;MKEDDDIRDMLKEKDEDLANVEALNETLIVKELKSKAELQAACWELNKNVPMVQPDRVLENSKSPVALQEQKDIYLLPAVCVSNLLHMEIHVFLSESDGRPTIASDNDRNQSIISCGSMVEFYANPSIIYFTITLTAHESSCKPVNSSDWVKKLLKQKSDAPCVDIDLDFGGGKYFASLRLSRGSRGTLEAAIFTSYSLKNDTDFGLCFFVLNKRPLSR
;
A
#
# COMPACT_ATOMS: atom_id res chain seq x y z
N MET A 1 38.01 15.65 -64.23
CA MET A 1 37.01 16.73 -64.39
C MET A 1 35.58 16.25 -64.14
N LYS A 2 35.19 15.03 -64.54
CA LYS A 2 33.82 14.52 -64.31
C LYS A 2 33.51 14.15 -62.84
N GLU A 3 34.51 13.63 -62.13
CA GLU A 3 34.40 13.26 -60.70
C GLU A 3 34.20 14.46 -59.77
N ASP A 4 34.78 15.62 -60.10
CA ASP A 4 34.64 16.84 -59.29
C ASP A 4 33.23 17.45 -59.41
N ASP A 5 32.57 17.28 -60.56
CA ASP A 5 31.20 17.73 -60.78
C ASP A 5 30.21 16.80 -60.05
N ASP A 6 30.41 15.47 -60.10
CA ASP A 6 29.59 14.51 -59.36
C ASP A 6 29.65 14.74 -57.83
N ILE A 7 30.83 15.06 -57.28
CA ILE A 7 30.99 15.38 -55.85
C ILE A 7 30.28 16.69 -55.48
N ARG A 8 30.28 17.69 -56.36
CA ARG A 8 29.55 18.95 -56.12
C ARG A 8 28.05 18.74 -56.11
N ASP A 9 27.54 17.91 -57.02
CA ASP A 9 26.11 17.59 -57.07
C ASP A 9 25.67 16.82 -55.81
N MET A 10 26.48 15.86 -55.34
CA MET A 10 26.24 15.15 -54.08
C MET A 10 26.30 16.05 -52.84
N LEU A 11 27.22 17.03 -52.81
CA LEU A 11 27.29 17.99 -51.71
C LEU A 11 26.06 18.89 -51.69
N LYS A 12 25.61 19.34 -52.86
CA LYS A 12 24.41 20.17 -52.98
C LYS A 12 23.14 19.43 -52.56
N GLU A 13 23.00 18.16 -52.91
CA GLU A 13 21.89 17.30 -52.47
C GLU A 13 21.90 17.14 -50.94
N LYS A 14 23.07 16.92 -50.33
CA LYS A 14 23.19 16.82 -48.87
C LYS A 14 22.91 18.11 -48.13
N ASP A 15 23.29 19.26 -48.68
CA ASP A 15 22.96 20.56 -48.12
C ASP A 15 21.44 20.81 -48.16
N GLU A 16 20.76 20.35 -49.21
CA GLU A 16 19.30 20.42 -49.35
C GLU A 16 18.58 19.49 -48.38
N ASP A 17 19.07 18.26 -48.20
CA ASP A 17 18.56 17.32 -47.19
C ASP A 17 18.73 17.85 -45.76
N LEU A 18 19.88 18.47 -45.47
CA LEU A 18 20.14 19.09 -44.17
C LEU A 18 19.13 20.21 -43.89
N ALA A 19 18.89 21.09 -44.87
CA ALA A 19 17.91 22.16 -44.75
C ALA A 19 16.48 21.62 -44.52
N ASN A 20 16.11 20.51 -45.17
CA ASN A 20 14.81 19.87 -44.98
C ASN A 20 14.65 19.27 -43.57
N VAL A 21 15.70 18.64 -43.03
CA VAL A 21 15.69 18.10 -41.66
C VAL A 21 15.58 19.22 -40.63
N GLU A 22 16.30 20.32 -40.82
CA GLU A 22 16.21 21.50 -39.96
C GLU A 22 14.80 22.11 -39.97
N ALA A 23 14.18 22.27 -41.14
CA ALA A 23 12.81 22.77 -41.26
C ALA A 23 11.77 21.85 -40.60
N LEU A 24 11.95 20.52 -40.69
CA LEU A 24 11.10 19.55 -40.00
C LEU A 24 11.25 19.65 -38.48
N ASN A 25 12.47 19.82 -37.98
CA ASN A 25 12.75 19.99 -36.56
C ASN A 25 12.11 21.27 -36.01
N GLU A 26 12.26 22.39 -36.72
CA GLU A 26 11.61 23.66 -36.35
C GLU A 26 10.07 23.51 -36.31
N THR A 27 9.50 22.83 -37.30
CA THR A 27 8.06 22.55 -37.35
C THR A 27 7.58 21.69 -36.18
N LEU A 28 8.37 20.68 -35.78
CA LEU A 28 8.07 19.83 -34.63
C LEU A 28 8.09 20.63 -33.33
N ILE A 29 9.12 21.45 -33.12
CA ILE A 29 9.26 22.32 -31.94
C ILE A 29 8.05 23.27 -31.82
N VAL A 30 7.63 23.88 -32.93
CA VAL A 30 6.45 24.76 -32.95
C VAL A 30 5.17 24.00 -32.58
N LYS A 31 4.99 22.76 -33.08
CA LYS A 31 3.83 21.92 -32.73
C LYS A 31 3.83 21.53 -31.25
N GLU A 32 4.98 21.17 -30.68
CA GLU A 32 5.10 20.85 -29.26
C GLU A 32 4.80 22.05 -28.36
N LEU A 33 5.35 23.23 -28.70
CA LEU A 33 5.09 24.46 -27.95
C LEU A 33 3.61 24.85 -28.01
N LYS A 34 2.96 24.67 -29.16
CA LYS A 34 1.53 24.91 -29.32
C LYS A 34 0.69 23.95 -28.47
N SER A 35 0.99 22.65 -28.53
CA SER A 35 0.29 21.65 -27.69
C SER A 35 0.49 21.91 -26.20
N LYS A 36 1.70 22.31 -25.79
CA LYS A 36 1.98 22.70 -24.40
C LYS A 36 1.17 23.92 -23.97
N ALA A 37 1.03 24.93 -24.84
CA ALA A 37 0.22 26.11 -24.57
C ALA A 37 -1.28 25.77 -24.45
N GLU A 38 -1.79 24.89 -25.32
CA GLU A 38 -3.17 24.39 -25.26
C GLU A 38 -3.44 23.62 -23.96
N LEU A 39 -2.52 22.74 -23.54
CA LEU A 39 -2.61 22.04 -22.25
C LEU A 39 -2.55 23.00 -21.06
N GLN A 40 -1.69 24.03 -21.12
CA GLN A 40 -1.60 25.04 -20.07
C GLN A 40 -2.87 25.89 -19.99
N ALA A 41 -3.49 26.23 -21.13
CA ALA A 41 -4.77 26.92 -21.18
C ALA A 41 -5.91 26.06 -20.63
N ALA A 42 -5.94 24.76 -20.94
CA ALA A 42 -6.91 23.82 -20.38
C ALA A 42 -6.77 23.68 -18.86
N CYS A 43 -5.54 23.56 -18.35
CA CYS A 43 -5.27 23.56 -16.91
C CYS A 43 -5.69 24.88 -16.25
N TRP A 44 -5.45 26.02 -16.90
CA TRP A 44 -5.87 27.33 -16.41
C TRP A 44 -7.39 27.46 -16.33
N GLU A 45 -8.13 27.01 -17.34
CA GLU A 45 -9.60 27.03 -17.35
C GLU A 45 -10.20 26.06 -16.32
N LEU A 46 -9.59 24.89 -16.09
CA LEU A 46 -9.98 24.00 -14.99
C LEU A 46 -9.73 24.65 -13.63
N ASN A 47 -8.63 25.41 -13.47
CA ASN A 47 -8.30 26.10 -12.23
C ASN A 47 -9.18 27.33 -11.98
N LYS A 48 -9.75 27.96 -13.01
CA LYS A 48 -10.74 29.05 -12.86
C LYS A 48 -12.10 28.58 -12.33
N ASN A 49 -12.44 27.31 -12.51
CA ASN A 49 -13.69 26.72 -12.01
C ASN A 49 -13.58 26.18 -10.58
N VAL A 50 -12.40 26.30 -9.97
CA VAL A 50 -12.18 26.05 -8.54
C VAL A 50 -11.83 27.41 -7.92
N PRO A 51 -12.59 27.94 -6.94
CA PRO A 51 -12.25 29.22 -6.33
C PRO A 51 -10.98 29.07 -5.49
N MET A 52 -9.82 29.30 -6.12
CA MET A 52 -8.54 29.41 -5.45
C MET A 52 -8.35 30.87 -5.04
N VAL A 53 -8.78 31.22 -3.83
CA VAL A 53 -8.51 32.53 -3.24
C VAL A 53 -7.00 32.62 -2.96
N GLN A 54 -6.30 33.47 -3.72
CA GLN A 54 -4.92 33.85 -3.38
C GLN A 54 -4.94 34.64 -2.06
N PRO A 55 -4.03 34.34 -1.10
CA PRO A 55 -3.96 35.09 0.14
C PRO A 55 -3.35 36.46 -0.17
N ASP A 56 -4.22 37.46 -0.27
CA ASP A 56 -3.81 38.85 -0.36
C ASP A 56 -3.24 39.32 0.97
N ARG A 57 -2.20 40.13 0.84
CA ARG A 57 -1.29 40.52 1.92
C ARG A 57 -1.98 41.49 2.87
N VAL A 58 -1.85 41.20 4.16
CA VAL A 58 -1.75 42.15 5.29
C VAL A 58 -2.81 43.27 5.33
N LEU A 59 -3.78 43.16 6.24
CA LEU A 59 -4.06 44.28 7.14
C LEU A 59 -4.79 43.83 8.41
N GLU A 60 -4.30 44.37 9.51
CA GLU A 60 -4.76 44.22 10.88
C GLU A 60 -6.23 44.62 11.08
N ASN A 61 -6.73 44.10 12.21
CA ASN A 61 -7.56 44.81 13.17
C ASN A 61 -9.08 44.52 13.17
N SER A 62 -9.41 43.61 14.11
CA SER A 62 -10.35 43.87 15.20
C SER A 62 -11.86 43.65 14.99
N LYS A 63 -12.36 42.69 15.80
CA LYS A 63 -13.67 42.57 16.46
C LYS A 63 -14.75 41.67 15.81
N SER A 64 -14.73 40.43 16.33
CA SER A 64 -15.89 39.62 16.78
C SER A 64 -16.66 38.78 15.72
N PRO A 65 -17.25 37.62 16.10
CA PRO A 65 -16.87 36.61 17.10
C PRO A 65 -16.71 35.21 16.49
N VAL A 66 -15.78 34.44 17.04
CA VAL A 66 -15.85 32.96 17.18
C VAL A 66 -16.55 32.20 16.04
N ALA A 67 -15.92 32.17 14.88
CA ALA A 67 -15.92 30.98 14.03
C ALA A 67 -14.47 30.53 13.88
N LEU A 68 -13.84 30.24 15.03
CA LEU A 68 -12.54 29.62 15.04
C LEU A 68 -12.68 28.24 14.40
N GLN A 69 -11.98 28.11 13.28
CA GLN A 69 -11.08 26.99 13.03
C GLN A 69 -11.76 25.62 12.91
N GLU A 70 -11.86 25.11 11.69
CA GLU A 70 -11.50 23.72 11.40
C GLU A 70 -11.48 23.52 9.89
N GLN A 71 -10.37 23.91 9.26
CA GLN A 71 -10.00 23.27 7.99
C GLN A 71 -9.62 21.83 8.34
N LYS A 72 -10.59 20.92 8.21
CA LYS A 72 -10.34 19.49 8.36
C LYS A 72 -9.57 19.01 7.14
N ASP A 73 -8.25 18.98 7.25
CA ASP A 73 -7.44 18.12 6.40
C ASP A 73 -8.00 16.69 6.51
N ILE A 74 -8.41 16.11 5.38
CA ILE A 74 -8.81 14.70 5.33
C ILE A 74 -7.53 13.87 5.38
N TYR A 75 -7.09 13.53 6.58
CA TYR A 75 -6.03 12.54 6.79
C TYR A 75 -6.64 11.15 6.56
N LEU A 76 -6.46 10.59 5.36
CA LEU A 76 -6.65 9.15 5.16
C LEU A 76 -5.49 8.45 5.87
N LEU A 77 -5.79 7.80 7.00
CA LEU A 77 -4.82 6.97 7.71
C LEU A 77 -4.24 5.93 6.74
N PRO A 78 -2.91 5.70 6.73
CA PRO A 78 -2.30 4.67 5.90
C PRO A 78 -2.95 3.32 6.22
N ALA A 79 -3.43 2.65 5.18
CA ALA A 79 -4.17 1.41 5.31
C ALA A 79 -3.27 0.30 5.85
N VAL A 80 -3.81 -0.51 6.76
CA VAL A 80 -3.26 -1.80 7.11
C VAL A 80 -4.03 -2.82 6.29
N CYS A 81 -3.34 -3.53 5.42
CA CYS A 81 -3.96 -4.56 4.62
C CYS A 81 -3.64 -5.93 5.22
N VAL A 82 -4.66 -6.70 5.57
CA VAL A 82 -4.50 -8.02 6.19
C VAL A 82 -5.00 -9.10 5.24
N SER A 83 -4.15 -10.05 4.91
CA SER A 83 -4.46 -11.21 4.06
C SER A 83 -4.43 -12.51 4.87
N ASN A 84 -5.41 -13.37 4.61
CA ASN A 84 -5.50 -14.69 5.22
C ASN A 84 -5.09 -15.76 4.22
N LEU A 85 -3.95 -16.40 4.44
CA LEU A 85 -3.46 -17.53 3.64
C LEU A 85 -3.69 -18.88 4.32
N LEU A 86 -4.37 -18.90 5.47
CA LEU A 86 -4.76 -20.14 6.13
C LEU A 86 -5.97 -20.74 5.44
N HIS A 87 -6.03 -22.08 5.40
CA HIS A 87 -7.19 -22.82 4.90
C HIS A 87 -8.35 -22.87 5.90
N MET A 88 -8.61 -21.75 6.57
CA MET A 88 -9.71 -21.56 7.50
C MET A 88 -10.01 -20.07 7.62
N GLU A 89 -11.17 -19.74 8.16
CA GLU A 89 -11.53 -18.37 8.47
C GLU A 89 -10.79 -17.89 9.73
N ILE A 90 -10.38 -16.62 9.70
CA ILE A 90 -9.76 -15.96 10.85
C ILE A 90 -10.54 -14.71 11.23
N HIS A 91 -10.61 -14.43 12.52
CA HIS A 91 -11.04 -13.14 13.01
C HIS A 91 -9.81 -12.31 13.39
N VAL A 92 -9.69 -11.13 12.80
CA VAL A 92 -8.59 -10.19 13.05
C VAL A 92 -9.13 -9.00 13.81
N PHE A 93 -8.47 -8.66 14.91
CA PHE A 93 -8.75 -7.48 15.72
C PHE A 93 -7.50 -6.62 15.83
N LEU A 94 -7.63 -5.33 15.50
CA LEU A 94 -6.58 -4.33 15.61
C LEU A 94 -6.88 -3.37 16.77
N SER A 95 -5.93 -3.18 17.68
CA SER A 95 -6.05 -2.24 18.81
C SER A 95 -4.87 -1.29 18.90
N GLU A 96 -5.09 -0.07 19.39
CA GLU A 96 -4.01 0.91 19.65
C GLU A 96 -3.38 0.75 21.04
N SER A 97 -3.99 -0.07 21.91
CA SER A 97 -3.43 -0.45 23.21
C SER A 97 -3.23 -1.96 23.29
N ASP A 98 -2.35 -2.37 24.19
CA ASP A 98 -2.11 -3.76 24.59
C ASP A 98 -3.28 -4.39 25.37
N GLY A 99 -4.32 -3.59 25.63
CA GLY A 99 -5.51 -3.98 26.35
C GLY A 99 -6.37 -4.99 25.59
N ARG A 100 -6.91 -5.96 26.33
CA ARG A 100 -7.99 -6.84 25.85
C ARG A 100 -9.15 -6.00 25.31
N PRO A 101 -9.94 -6.50 24.35
CA PRO A 101 -11.11 -5.80 23.85
C PRO A 101 -12.02 -5.43 25.03
N THR A 102 -12.03 -4.14 25.37
CA THR A 102 -12.98 -3.62 26.34
C THR A 102 -14.35 -3.75 25.69
N ILE A 103 -15.30 -4.39 26.37
CA ILE A 103 -16.67 -4.71 25.91
C ILE A 103 -17.50 -3.45 25.51
N ALA A 104 -16.90 -2.27 25.47
CA ALA A 104 -17.59 -0.99 25.41
C ALA A 104 -17.03 0.04 24.40
N SER A 105 -16.28 -0.37 23.37
CA SER A 105 -16.06 0.52 22.22
C SER A 105 -16.57 -0.13 20.93
N ASP A 106 -17.73 0.36 20.51
CA ASP A 106 -18.57 0.00 19.37
C ASP A 106 -17.93 0.32 18.00
N ASN A 107 -16.65 -0.01 17.84
CA ASN A 107 -15.90 0.27 16.62
C ASN A 107 -15.66 -1.02 15.85
N ASP A 108 -16.73 -1.57 15.27
CA ASP A 108 -16.69 -2.70 14.32
C ASP A 108 -15.70 -2.49 13.16
N ARG A 109 -15.26 -1.26 12.93
CA ARG A 109 -14.26 -0.90 11.93
C ARG A 109 -12.87 -1.50 12.15
N ASN A 110 -12.53 -1.86 13.39
CA ASN A 110 -11.18 -2.29 13.75
C ASN A 110 -11.05 -3.82 13.81
N GLN A 111 -12.11 -4.54 13.42
CA GLN A 111 -12.14 -5.98 13.41
C GLN A 111 -12.81 -6.50 12.15
N SER A 112 -12.40 -7.68 11.71
CA SER A 112 -13.05 -8.32 10.57
C SER A 112 -12.83 -9.82 10.58
N ILE A 113 -13.79 -10.53 10.02
CA ILE A 113 -13.70 -11.95 9.73
C ILE A 113 -13.22 -12.10 8.28
N ILE A 114 -12.07 -12.75 8.09
CA ILE A 114 -11.40 -12.88 6.80
C ILE A 114 -11.43 -14.35 6.37
N SER A 115 -12.16 -14.64 5.29
CA SER A 115 -12.21 -15.97 4.70
C SER A 115 -10.85 -16.41 4.13
N CYS A 116 -10.66 -17.72 3.95
CA CYS A 116 -9.46 -18.29 3.33
C CYS A 116 -9.15 -17.64 1.97
N GLY A 117 -7.90 -17.22 1.76
CA GLY A 117 -7.43 -16.61 0.52
C GLY A 117 -7.90 -15.18 0.28
N SER A 118 -8.62 -14.57 1.23
CA SER A 118 -9.14 -13.20 1.11
C SER A 118 -8.27 -12.18 1.85
N MET A 119 -8.51 -10.90 1.58
CA MET A 119 -7.85 -9.78 2.26
C MET A 119 -8.85 -8.70 2.64
N VAL A 120 -8.54 -7.95 3.70
CA VAL A 120 -9.33 -6.81 4.20
C VAL A 120 -8.42 -5.63 4.49
N GLU A 121 -8.89 -4.42 4.19
CA GLU A 121 -8.22 -3.17 4.52
C GLU A 121 -8.80 -2.56 5.80
N PHE A 122 -7.91 -2.11 6.68
CA PHE A 122 -8.23 -1.42 7.91
C PHE A 122 -7.63 -0.02 7.90
N TYR A 123 -8.36 0.94 8.47
CA TYR A 123 -7.86 2.29 8.71
C TYR A 123 -7.31 2.38 10.12
N ALA A 124 -6.02 2.04 10.29
CA ALA A 124 -5.36 2.03 11.59
C ALA A 124 -3.94 2.58 11.48
N ASN A 125 -3.41 3.19 12.54
CA ASN A 125 -2.06 3.74 12.52
C ASN A 125 -1.01 2.62 12.71
N PRO A 126 -0.22 2.26 11.67
CA PRO A 126 0.71 1.14 11.73
C PRO A 126 1.81 1.30 12.80
N SER A 127 2.04 2.52 13.29
CA SER A 127 3.10 2.81 14.27
C SER A 127 2.74 2.41 15.70
N ILE A 128 1.47 2.15 16.01
CA ILE A 128 0.97 1.93 17.39
C ILE A 128 -0.03 0.76 17.52
N ILE A 129 -0.21 -0.05 16.47
CA ILE A 129 -1.24 -1.10 16.46
C ILE A 129 -0.71 -2.43 17.00
N TYR A 130 -1.64 -3.16 17.60
CA TYR A 130 -1.51 -4.55 18.02
C TYR A 130 -2.42 -5.43 17.17
N PHE A 131 -1.88 -6.56 16.73
CA PHE A 131 -2.61 -7.58 16.00
C PHE A 131 -3.04 -8.69 16.96
N THR A 132 -4.34 -8.97 17.01
CA THR A 132 -4.90 -10.15 17.68
C THR A 132 -5.64 -10.99 16.66
N ILE A 133 -5.16 -12.21 16.44
CA ILE A 133 -5.72 -13.15 15.47
C ILE A 133 -6.45 -14.25 16.25
N THR A 134 -7.65 -14.60 15.81
CA THR A 134 -8.44 -15.70 16.36
C THR A 134 -8.77 -16.70 15.25
N LEU A 135 -8.44 -17.97 15.47
CA LEU A 135 -8.85 -19.06 14.59
C LEU A 135 -10.32 -19.37 14.88
N THR A 136 -11.24 -18.98 13.99
CA THR A 136 -12.69 -19.00 14.28
C THR A 136 -13.19 -20.42 14.54
N ALA A 137 -12.73 -21.40 13.76
CA ALA A 137 -13.06 -22.82 13.91
C ALA A 137 -12.61 -23.45 15.24
N HIS A 138 -11.73 -22.78 15.99
CA HIS A 138 -11.17 -23.30 17.24
C HIS A 138 -11.38 -22.36 18.44
N GLU A 139 -12.03 -21.21 18.23
CA GLU A 139 -12.20 -20.14 19.23
C GLU A 139 -10.90 -19.83 19.98
N SER A 140 -9.77 -19.91 19.26
CA SER A 140 -8.45 -19.82 19.86
C SER A 140 -7.74 -18.57 19.34
N SER A 141 -7.40 -17.66 20.26
CA SER A 141 -6.74 -16.40 19.95
C SER A 141 -5.26 -16.43 20.29
N CYS A 142 -4.44 -15.75 19.49
CA CYS A 142 -3.06 -15.49 19.83
C CYS A 142 -2.93 -14.37 20.86
N LYS A 143 -1.73 -14.21 21.42
CA LYS A 143 -1.40 -13.01 22.21
C LYS A 143 -1.35 -11.78 21.29
N PRO A 144 -1.71 -10.58 21.77
CA PRO A 144 -1.57 -9.36 21.00
C PRO A 144 -0.11 -9.14 20.58
N VAL A 145 0.10 -8.90 19.27
CA VAL A 145 1.43 -8.67 18.68
C VAL A 145 1.56 -7.21 18.27
N ASN A 146 2.51 -6.49 18.87
CA ASN A 146 2.78 -5.09 18.56
C ASN A 146 3.57 -4.96 17.23
N SER A 147 3.12 -4.09 16.32
CA SER A 147 3.85 -3.79 15.07
C SER A 147 4.86 -2.65 15.16
N SER A 148 4.82 -1.80 16.19
CA SER A 148 5.57 -0.53 16.28
C SER A 148 7.08 -0.69 16.05
N ASP A 149 7.67 -1.69 16.69
CA ASP A 149 9.12 -1.92 16.61
C ASP A 149 9.52 -2.50 15.25
N TRP A 150 8.61 -3.23 14.62
CA TRP A 150 8.80 -3.84 13.31
C TRP A 150 8.58 -2.83 12.19
N VAL A 151 7.59 -1.95 12.30
CA VAL A 151 7.35 -0.86 11.34
C VAL A 151 8.54 0.09 11.32
N LYS A 152 9.12 0.44 12.47
CA LYS A 152 10.37 1.23 12.52
C LYS A 152 11.53 0.51 11.83
N LYS A 153 11.63 -0.82 11.94
CA LYS A 153 12.66 -1.61 11.23
C LYS A 153 12.40 -1.62 9.72
N LEU A 154 11.16 -1.84 9.29
CA LEU A 154 10.73 -1.84 7.89
C LEU A 154 10.96 -0.48 7.22
N LEU A 155 10.73 0.64 7.93
CA LEU A 155 10.98 1.98 7.41
C LEU A 155 12.46 2.34 7.27
N LYS A 156 13.32 1.78 8.13
CA LYS A 156 14.78 2.06 8.13
C LYS A 156 15.55 1.24 7.09
N GLN A 157 15.06 0.07 6.71
CA GLN A 157 15.75 -0.80 5.77
C GLN A 157 15.57 -0.32 4.32
N LYS A 158 16.68 -0.03 3.64
CA LYS A 158 16.72 0.30 2.20
C LYS A 158 17.08 -0.89 1.28
N SER A 159 17.39 -2.09 1.80
CA SER A 159 17.58 -3.30 0.97
C SER A 159 17.44 -4.65 1.71
N ASP A 160 17.13 -5.67 0.89
CA ASP A 160 17.13 -7.15 0.98
C ASP A 160 16.26 -7.97 1.93
N ALA A 161 15.76 -7.46 3.06
CA ALA A 161 14.72 -8.18 3.82
C ALA A 161 13.39 -7.42 3.76
N PRO A 162 12.51 -7.67 2.76
CA PRO A 162 11.32 -6.87 2.50
C PRO A 162 10.20 -7.06 3.54
N CYS A 163 10.38 -7.99 4.48
CA CYS A 163 9.36 -8.38 5.44
C CYS A 163 9.94 -8.87 6.78
N VAL A 164 9.09 -8.92 7.79
CA VAL A 164 9.36 -9.44 9.13
C VAL A 164 8.31 -10.48 9.46
N ASP A 165 8.74 -11.67 9.87
CA ASP A 165 7.85 -12.74 10.32
C ASP A 165 7.82 -12.80 11.84
N ILE A 166 6.62 -12.98 12.40
CA ILE A 166 6.36 -13.09 13.84
C ILE A 166 5.55 -14.35 14.08
N ASP A 167 6.01 -15.22 14.98
CA ASP A 167 5.29 -16.43 15.34
C ASP A 167 4.03 -16.11 16.14
N LEU A 168 2.92 -16.69 15.71
CA LEU A 168 1.63 -16.66 16.37
C LEU A 168 1.37 -18.00 17.05
N ASP A 169 1.26 -17.96 18.37
CA ASP A 169 0.90 -19.11 19.20
C ASP A 169 -0.59 -19.07 19.56
N PHE A 170 -1.29 -20.19 19.32
CA PHE A 170 -2.71 -20.34 19.64
C PHE A 170 -2.92 -21.52 20.59
N GLY A 171 -3.66 -21.27 21.68
CA GLY A 171 -4.05 -22.31 22.63
C GLY A 171 -2.87 -22.89 23.41
N GLY A 172 -1.79 -22.13 23.63
CA GLY A 172 -0.63 -22.55 24.41
C GLY A 172 0.23 -23.58 23.71
N GLY A 173 0.47 -23.42 22.41
CA GLY A 173 1.27 -24.28 21.57
C GLY A 173 0.49 -25.35 20.83
N LYS A 174 -0.85 -25.24 20.78
CA LYS A 174 -1.70 -26.23 20.11
C LYS A 174 -1.73 -26.01 18.60
N TYR A 175 -1.75 -24.76 18.18
CA TYR A 175 -1.68 -24.37 16.78
C TYR A 175 -0.69 -23.23 16.62
N PHE A 176 -0.06 -23.16 15.44
CA PHE A 176 0.96 -22.17 15.13
C PHE A 176 0.69 -21.58 13.75
N ALA A 177 0.89 -20.27 13.63
CA ALA A 177 0.95 -19.58 12.36
C ALA A 177 2.04 -18.50 12.45
N SER A 178 2.24 -17.75 11.37
CA SER A 178 3.15 -16.62 11.32
C SER A 178 2.42 -15.41 10.77
N LEU A 179 2.68 -14.25 11.37
CA LEU A 179 2.30 -12.93 10.87
C LEU A 179 3.50 -12.32 10.15
N ARG A 180 3.39 -12.18 8.83
CA ARG A 180 4.38 -11.46 8.02
C ARG A 180 3.98 -10.01 7.87
N LEU A 181 4.81 -9.09 8.35
CA LEU A 181 4.67 -7.65 8.14
C LEU A 181 5.62 -7.20 7.04
N SER A 182 5.12 -6.47 6.06
CA SER A 182 5.91 -5.95 4.95
C SER A 182 5.43 -4.57 4.51
N ARG A 183 6.29 -3.85 3.81
CA ARG A 183 5.94 -2.54 3.27
C ARG A 183 5.26 -2.72 1.92
N GLY A 184 3.96 -2.45 1.88
CA GLY A 184 3.17 -2.43 0.65
C GLY A 184 3.37 -1.16 -0.17
N SER A 185 2.61 -1.07 -1.26
CA SER A 185 2.60 0.12 -2.10
C SER A 185 2.06 1.35 -1.34
N ARG A 186 2.50 2.55 -1.72
CA ARG A 186 1.98 3.84 -1.20
C ARG A 186 1.98 4.01 0.32
N GLY A 187 2.81 3.25 1.04
CA GLY A 187 2.93 3.36 2.51
C GLY A 187 1.94 2.49 3.30
N THR A 188 1.21 1.59 2.62
CA THR A 188 0.37 0.56 3.27
C THR A 188 1.23 -0.45 4.03
N LEU A 189 0.81 -0.83 5.23
CA LEU A 189 1.39 -1.97 5.93
C LEU A 189 0.68 -3.24 5.47
N GLU A 190 1.40 -4.14 4.82
CA GLU A 190 0.87 -5.43 4.40
C GLU A 190 1.16 -6.49 5.48
N ALA A 191 0.10 -7.12 5.97
CA ALA A 191 0.11 -8.17 6.96
C ALA A 191 -0.43 -9.46 6.34
N ALA A 192 0.35 -10.54 6.33
CA ALA A 192 -0.10 -11.84 5.86
C ALA A 192 -0.05 -12.86 6.99
N ILE A 193 -1.17 -13.56 7.21
CA ILE A 193 -1.25 -14.68 8.16
C ILE A 193 -1.11 -15.96 7.37
N PHE A 194 -0.09 -16.76 7.68
CA PHE A 194 0.24 -17.98 6.95
C PHE A 194 0.85 -19.03 7.88
N THR A 195 0.95 -20.29 7.42
CA THR A 195 1.78 -21.30 8.07
C THR A 195 3.04 -21.51 7.25
N SER A 196 4.21 -21.62 7.90
CA SER A 196 5.51 -21.83 7.22
C SER A 196 5.55 -23.09 6.36
N TYR A 197 4.65 -24.04 6.63
CA TYR A 197 4.44 -25.24 5.83
C TYR A 197 2.97 -25.29 5.44
N SER A 198 2.70 -25.23 4.13
CA SER A 198 1.39 -25.53 3.57
C SER A 198 1.40 -26.99 3.11
N LEU A 199 0.85 -27.89 3.91
CA LEU A 199 0.60 -29.27 3.46
C LEU A 199 -0.67 -29.26 2.62
N LYS A 200 -0.50 -29.24 1.31
CA LYS A 200 -1.61 -29.36 0.36
C LYS A 200 -2.09 -30.80 0.36
N ASN A 201 -3.31 -31.02 0.83
CA ASN A 201 -3.97 -32.31 0.74
C ASN A 201 -4.85 -32.33 -0.50
N ASP A 202 -4.32 -32.88 -1.61
CA ASP A 202 -5.06 -33.06 -2.86
C ASP A 202 -5.94 -34.32 -2.86
N THR A 203 -6.39 -34.76 -1.69
CA THR A 203 -7.22 -35.96 -1.53
C THR A 203 -8.56 -35.63 -0.89
N ASP A 204 -9.57 -36.48 -1.13
CA ASP A 204 -10.92 -36.31 -0.58
C ASP A 204 -11.04 -36.64 0.92
N PHE A 205 -9.94 -37.03 1.58
CA PHE A 205 -9.94 -37.45 2.98
C PHE A 205 -9.11 -36.50 3.85
N GLY A 206 -9.62 -36.11 5.01
CA GLY A 206 -8.90 -35.23 5.93
C GLY A 206 -7.59 -35.83 6.44
N LEU A 207 -6.50 -35.04 6.43
CA LEU A 207 -5.24 -35.44 7.06
C LEU A 207 -5.36 -35.37 8.58
N CYS A 208 -5.08 -36.49 9.26
CA CYS A 208 -4.97 -36.52 10.71
C CYS A 208 -3.52 -36.29 11.14
N PHE A 209 -3.25 -35.15 11.78
CA PHE A 209 -1.96 -34.88 12.38
C PHE A 209 -1.97 -35.33 13.84
N PHE A 210 -1.12 -36.31 14.16
CA PHE A 210 -0.88 -36.73 15.52
C PHE A 210 0.34 -35.99 16.06
N VAL A 211 0.22 -35.41 17.25
CA VAL A 211 1.35 -34.83 17.96
C VAL A 211 2.40 -35.92 18.15
N LEU A 212 3.64 -35.66 17.71
CA LEU A 212 4.76 -36.54 17.94
C LEU A 212 4.86 -36.79 19.46
N ASN A 213 4.74 -38.07 19.87
CA ASN A 213 4.69 -38.59 21.25
C ASN A 213 3.33 -38.94 21.88
N LYS A 214 2.21 -38.96 21.13
CA LYS A 214 1.02 -39.71 21.59
C LYS A 214 0.74 -40.89 20.67
N ARG A 215 1.07 -42.10 21.15
CA ARG A 215 0.67 -43.35 20.48
C ARG A 215 -0.84 -43.30 20.25
N PRO A 216 -1.34 -43.61 19.05
CA PRO A 216 -2.77 -43.76 18.85
C PRO A 216 -3.26 -44.88 19.76
N LEU A 217 -4.27 -44.60 20.58
CA LEU A 217 -5.02 -45.66 21.25
C LEU A 217 -5.68 -46.48 20.14
N SER A 218 -5.32 -47.76 20.07
CA SER A 218 -5.91 -48.72 19.15
C SER A 218 -7.43 -48.71 19.33
N ARG A 219 -8.16 -48.57 18.22
CA ARG A 219 -9.59 -48.87 18.18
C ARG A 219 -9.82 -50.37 18.41
#